data_AF-A0A941I716-F1
#
_entry.id   AF-A0A941I716-F1
#
_cell.length_a   1.000
_cell.length_b   1.000
_cell.length_c   1.000
_cell.angle_alpha   90.00
_cell.angle_beta   90.00
_cell.angle_gamma   90.00
#
_symmetry.space_group_name_H-M   'P 1'
#
loop_
_entity.id
_entity.type
_entity.pdbx_description
1 polymer ?
#
loop_
_entity_poly.entity_id
_entity_poly.type
_entity_poly.pdbx_seq_one_letter_code
_entity_poly.pdbx_strand_id
1 'polypeptide(L)'
;MAYQEWGDPHNPRVLVCVHGLTRVSSDFDALATSLCDTYRVVCPDVVGRGYSGHLANPAFYAIPQYVSDMVTLLARVNAEQVDWVGTSMGGLIGMILAAQNDSPIRQLVLNDVGPALDPAALARIGTYVGDDVRFATRDEAVAYIRAISDSFGPHSDVQWDKMAGDVLRQNPDGSWRRHYDLRLSQAFANATPEALKAGEQTLWAAYDAIQARTLLIRGAESDLLTPETAAQMQQRGPKAALTEFDGVGHAPMFQQPEQIQAVKDFLLAK
;
A
#
# COMPACT_ATOMS: atom_id res chain seq x y z
N MET A 1 11.31 7.90 9.70
CA MET A 1 10.69 6.76 8.99
C MET A 1 11.79 5.77 8.65
N ALA A 2 11.60 4.49 8.93
CA ALA A 2 12.47 3.43 8.44
C ALA A 2 12.09 3.08 6.99
N TYR A 3 13.06 2.65 6.20
CA TYR A 3 12.83 2.12 4.86
C TYR A 3 13.87 1.06 4.53
N GLN A 4 13.50 0.15 3.63
CA GLN A 4 14.39 -0.83 3.02
C GLN A 4 14.73 -0.40 1.60
N GLU A 5 15.90 -0.84 1.11
CA GLU A 5 16.41 -0.43 -0.20
C GLU A 5 17.04 -1.62 -0.95
N TRP A 6 16.78 -1.70 -2.25
CA TRP A 6 17.37 -2.68 -3.18
C TRP A 6 18.00 -1.98 -4.39
N GLY A 7 19.02 -2.60 -4.97
CA GLY A 7 19.71 -2.10 -6.15
C GLY A 7 20.88 -1.17 -5.81
N ASP A 8 21.41 -0.46 -6.81
CA ASP A 8 22.47 0.53 -6.61
C ASP A 8 21.89 1.82 -5.99
N PRO A 9 22.37 2.26 -4.81
CA PRO A 9 21.93 3.51 -4.18
C PRO A 9 22.16 4.78 -5.00
N HIS A 10 23.03 4.72 -6.01
CA HIS A 10 23.31 5.83 -6.92
C HIS A 10 22.53 5.75 -8.24
N ASN A 11 21.69 4.73 -8.44
CA ASN A 11 20.89 4.63 -9.65
C ASN A 11 19.87 5.78 -9.69
N PRO A 12 19.88 6.62 -10.75
CA PRO A 12 18.98 7.77 -10.84
C PRO A 12 17.52 7.37 -11.08
N ARG A 13 17.24 6.13 -11.51
CA ARG A 13 15.88 5.60 -11.63
C ARG A 13 15.43 5.08 -10.29
N VAL A 14 14.62 5.86 -9.58
CA VAL A 14 14.09 5.50 -8.27
C VAL A 14 12.66 4.99 -8.38
N LEU A 15 12.40 3.84 -7.78
CA LEU A 15 11.07 3.28 -7.60
C LEU A 15 10.72 3.30 -6.10
N VAL A 16 9.61 3.93 -5.74
CA VAL A 16 9.12 3.94 -4.35
C VAL A 16 7.90 3.03 -4.22
N CYS A 17 7.99 2.01 -3.36
CA CYS A 17 6.92 1.04 -3.14
C CYS A 17 6.31 1.20 -1.73
N VAL A 18 5.04 1.58 -1.62
CA VAL A 18 4.40 1.93 -0.35
C VAL A 18 3.24 1.00 -0.01
N HIS A 19 3.31 0.44 1.20
CA HIS A 19 2.47 -0.66 1.65
C HIS A 19 1.07 -0.22 2.10
N GLY A 20 0.18 -1.20 2.32
CA GLY A 20 -1.19 -1.00 2.83
C GLY A 20 -1.28 -0.68 4.32
N LEU A 21 -2.51 -0.44 4.81
CA LEU A 21 -2.79 0.15 6.12
C LEU A 21 -2.07 -0.50 7.32
N THR A 22 -2.05 -1.83 7.39
CA THR A 22 -1.47 -2.64 8.48
C THR A 22 -0.31 -3.52 8.01
N ARG A 23 0.31 -3.12 6.90
CA ARG A 23 1.39 -3.84 6.22
C ARG A 23 2.75 -3.20 6.50
N VAL A 24 3.80 -3.76 5.90
CA VAL A 24 5.19 -3.31 6.04
C VAL A 24 5.92 -3.32 4.69
N SER A 25 7.09 -2.68 4.65
CA SER A 25 7.95 -2.56 3.47
C SER A 25 8.29 -3.89 2.80
N SER A 26 8.43 -4.98 3.56
CA SER A 26 8.84 -6.29 3.03
C SER A 26 7.75 -7.03 2.24
N ASP A 27 6.53 -6.48 2.17
CA ASP A 27 5.51 -6.94 1.20
C ASP A 27 6.02 -6.85 -0.25
N PHE A 28 6.95 -5.92 -0.51
CA PHE A 28 7.49 -5.68 -1.84
C PHE A 28 8.79 -6.43 -2.14
N ASP A 29 9.29 -7.30 -1.26
CA ASP A 29 10.61 -7.97 -1.46
C ASP A 29 10.74 -8.63 -2.83
N ALA A 30 9.70 -9.36 -3.27
CA ALA A 30 9.70 -10.05 -4.56
C ALA A 30 9.69 -9.06 -5.74
N LEU A 31 8.84 -8.03 -5.66
CA LEU A 31 8.77 -6.98 -6.68
C LEU A 31 10.09 -6.18 -6.76
N ALA A 32 10.61 -5.75 -5.61
CA ALA A 32 11.85 -4.99 -5.50
C ALA A 32 13.03 -5.77 -6.06
N THR A 33 13.17 -7.04 -5.67
CA THR A 33 14.22 -7.93 -6.20
C THR A 33 14.10 -8.08 -7.73
N SER A 34 12.90 -8.12 -8.29
CA SER A 34 12.69 -8.28 -9.73
C SER A 34 13.02 -7.03 -10.57
N LEU A 35 13.17 -5.88 -9.92
CA LEU A 35 13.33 -4.55 -10.52
C LEU A 35 14.66 -3.87 -10.13
N CYS A 36 15.40 -4.40 -9.15
CA CYS A 36 16.58 -3.74 -8.58
C CYS A 36 17.78 -3.63 -9.52
N ASP A 37 17.82 -4.42 -10.60
CA ASP A 37 18.83 -4.26 -11.66
C ASP A 37 18.57 -3.02 -12.54
N THR A 38 17.35 -2.49 -12.53
CA THR A 38 16.94 -1.33 -13.33
C THR A 38 16.64 -0.10 -12.47
N TYR A 39 16.14 -0.30 -11.25
CA TYR A 39 15.78 0.75 -10.31
C TYR A 39 16.60 0.65 -9.03
N ARG A 40 16.83 1.79 -8.39
CA ARG A 40 16.96 1.87 -6.94
C ARG A 40 15.56 1.76 -6.34
N VAL A 41 15.24 0.67 -5.67
CA VAL A 41 13.90 0.44 -5.10
C VAL A 41 13.90 0.81 -3.63
N VAL A 42 13.03 1.72 -3.21
CA VAL A 42 12.89 2.21 -1.83
C VAL A 42 11.50 1.82 -1.31
N CYS A 43 11.46 1.02 -0.25
CA CYS A 43 10.22 0.58 0.37
C CYS A 43 10.16 1.10 1.81
N PRO A 44 9.44 2.21 2.09
CA PRO A 44 9.28 2.70 3.45
C PRO A 44 8.30 1.88 4.28
N ASP A 45 8.57 1.80 5.59
CA ASP A 45 7.54 1.52 6.59
C ASP A 45 6.86 2.84 6.95
N VAL A 46 5.60 3.03 6.60
CA VAL A 46 4.84 4.25 6.98
C VAL A 46 4.80 4.38 8.51
N VAL A 47 4.84 5.61 9.01
CA VAL A 47 4.87 5.92 10.45
C VAL A 47 3.83 5.09 11.23
N GLY A 48 4.25 4.49 12.35
CA GLY A 48 3.43 3.57 13.15
C GLY A 48 3.36 2.12 12.65
N ARG A 49 4.11 1.73 11.60
CA ARG A 49 4.18 0.35 11.10
C ARG A 49 5.64 -0.12 11.07
N GLY A 50 5.82 -1.43 11.17
CA GLY A 50 7.13 -2.06 11.05
C GLY A 50 8.17 -1.42 11.96
N TYR A 51 9.30 -1.06 11.37
CA TYR A 51 10.43 -0.45 12.06
C TYR A 51 10.34 1.07 12.18
N SER A 52 9.28 1.70 11.64
CA SER A 52 9.05 3.12 11.81
C SER A 52 8.53 3.47 13.22
N GLY A 53 8.97 4.62 13.72
CA GLY A 53 8.50 5.15 15.01
C GLY A 53 6.99 5.40 15.02
N HIS A 54 6.41 5.45 16.22
CA HIS A 54 5.00 5.74 16.43
C HIS A 54 4.77 7.25 16.60
N LEU A 55 3.59 7.74 16.21
CA LEU A 55 3.19 9.12 16.48
C LEU A 55 2.82 9.31 17.96
N ALA A 56 3.17 10.47 18.51
CA ALA A 56 2.76 10.85 19.86
C ALA A 56 1.24 11.00 19.95
N ASN A 57 0.65 11.67 18.95
CA ASN A 57 -0.80 11.83 18.81
C ASN A 57 -1.35 10.90 17.71
N PRO A 58 -2.14 9.87 18.05
CA PRO A 58 -2.69 8.94 17.07
C PRO A 58 -3.71 9.56 16.12
N ALA A 59 -4.26 10.75 16.42
CA ALA A 59 -5.15 11.46 15.50
C ALA A 59 -4.47 11.86 14.17
N PHE A 60 -3.13 11.88 14.14
CA PHE A 60 -2.35 12.18 12.93
C PHE A 60 -2.07 10.94 12.07
N TYR A 61 -2.61 9.76 12.42
CA TYR A 61 -2.57 8.60 11.55
C TYR A 61 -3.54 8.72 10.37
N ALA A 62 -3.30 9.70 9.49
CA ALA A 62 -4.14 10.05 8.35
C ALA A 62 -3.31 10.36 7.10
N ILE A 63 -3.94 10.25 5.92
CA ILE A 63 -3.28 10.45 4.60
C ILE A 63 -2.47 11.76 4.53
N PRO A 64 -2.96 12.93 5.00
CA PRO A 64 -2.17 14.17 4.92
C PRO A 64 -0.84 14.10 5.68
N GLN A 65 -0.80 13.43 6.84
CA GLN A 65 0.45 13.22 7.57
C GLN A 65 1.39 12.32 6.77
N TYR A 66 0.87 11.22 6.23
CA TYR A 66 1.70 10.28 5.45
C TYR A 66 2.27 10.93 4.19
N VAL A 67 1.50 11.77 3.51
CA VAL A 67 1.97 12.58 2.36
C VAL A 67 3.12 13.50 2.79
N SER A 68 2.98 14.22 3.90
CA SER A 68 4.04 15.07 4.44
C SER A 68 5.33 14.29 4.75
N ASP A 69 5.18 13.12 5.37
CA ASP A 69 6.31 12.26 5.68
C ASP A 69 7.00 11.73 4.41
N MET A 70 6.22 11.42 3.36
CA MET A 70 6.74 10.97 2.07
C MET A 70 7.47 12.07 1.30
N VAL A 71 6.99 13.32 1.33
CA VAL A 71 7.75 14.46 0.77
C VAL A 71 9.14 14.54 1.41
N THR A 72 9.22 14.37 2.73
CA THR A 72 10.48 14.36 3.46
C THR A 72 11.36 13.16 3.06
N LEU A 73 10.77 11.98 2.89
CA LEU A 73 11.49 10.80 2.40
C LEU A 73 12.05 11.01 0.99
N LEU A 74 11.24 11.52 0.06
CA LEU A 74 11.65 11.78 -1.33
C LEU A 74 12.80 12.78 -1.39
N ALA A 75 12.75 13.85 -0.59
CA ALA A 75 13.87 14.78 -0.44
C ALA A 75 15.14 14.10 0.08
N ARG A 76 15.02 13.11 0.98
CA ARG A 76 16.16 12.36 1.51
C ARG A 76 16.73 11.36 0.51
N VAL A 77 15.89 10.72 -0.29
CA VAL A 77 16.30 9.81 -1.38
C VAL A 77 17.05 10.59 -2.47
N ASN A 78 16.79 11.90 -2.58
CA ASN A 78 17.46 12.84 -3.48
C ASN A 78 17.30 12.46 -4.96
N ALA A 79 16.06 12.15 -5.34
CA ALA A 79 15.67 11.88 -6.72
C ALA A 79 14.81 13.03 -7.26
N GLU A 80 15.14 13.53 -8.45
CA GLU A 80 14.34 14.56 -9.12
C GLU A 80 12.99 14.03 -9.60
N GLN A 81 12.95 12.76 -10.01
CA GLN A 81 11.74 12.04 -10.41
C GLN A 81 11.74 10.65 -9.80
N VAL A 82 10.56 10.13 -9.51
CA VAL A 82 10.34 8.76 -9.02
C VAL A 82 9.21 8.09 -9.78
N ASP A 83 9.29 6.78 -9.88
CA ASP A 83 8.13 5.94 -10.18
C ASP A 83 7.55 5.41 -8.87
N TRP A 84 6.24 5.21 -8.80
CA TRP A 84 5.52 4.88 -7.57
C TRP A 84 4.68 3.61 -7.73
N VAL A 85 4.77 2.71 -6.76
CA VAL A 85 3.85 1.56 -6.61
C VAL A 85 3.22 1.65 -5.23
N GLY A 86 1.89 1.81 -5.17
CA GLY A 86 1.18 1.98 -3.91
C GLY A 86 0.05 0.98 -3.76
N THR A 87 0.09 0.17 -2.69
CA THR A 87 -1.00 -0.75 -2.33
C THR A 87 -1.93 -0.10 -1.33
N SER A 88 -3.24 -0.07 -1.63
CA SER A 88 -4.25 0.43 -0.68
C SER A 88 -3.90 1.85 -0.19
N MET A 89 -3.68 2.03 1.12
CA MET A 89 -3.16 3.27 1.71
C MET A 89 -1.97 3.87 0.95
N GLY A 90 -1.00 3.06 0.50
CA GLY A 90 0.14 3.53 -0.28
C GLY A 90 -0.25 4.12 -1.64
N GLY A 91 -1.33 3.63 -2.25
CA GLY A 91 -1.87 4.19 -3.47
C GLY A 91 -2.60 5.52 -3.23
N LEU A 92 -3.35 5.66 -2.12
CA LEU A 92 -3.97 6.94 -1.75
C LEU A 92 -2.92 8.04 -1.50
N ILE A 93 -1.80 7.69 -0.85
CA ILE A 93 -0.67 8.60 -0.66
C ILE A 93 -0.09 9.00 -2.04
N GLY A 94 0.12 8.01 -2.92
CA GLY A 94 0.62 8.23 -4.27
C GLY A 94 -0.30 9.12 -5.11
N MET A 95 -1.63 8.94 -5.03
CA MET A 95 -2.61 9.79 -5.72
C MET A 95 -2.51 11.25 -5.31
N ILE A 96 -2.46 11.52 -3.99
CA ILE A 96 -2.36 12.90 -3.50
C ILE A 96 -1.02 13.53 -3.89
N LEU A 97 0.09 12.79 -3.84
CA LEU A 97 1.39 13.28 -4.29
C LEU A 97 1.42 13.54 -5.80
N ALA A 98 0.88 12.62 -6.60
CA ALA A 98 0.86 12.72 -8.07
C ALA A 98 -0.06 13.83 -8.59
N ALA A 99 -1.03 14.26 -7.79
CA ALA A 99 -1.94 15.36 -8.09
C ALA A 99 -1.35 16.76 -7.82
N GLN A 100 -0.21 16.85 -7.12
CA GLN A 100 0.43 18.13 -6.82
C GLN A 100 1.06 18.74 -8.08
N ASN A 101 1.08 20.07 -8.14
CA ASN A 101 1.89 20.77 -9.14
C ASN A 101 3.35 20.38 -8.99
N ASP A 102 4.04 20.17 -10.10
CA ASP A 102 5.45 19.76 -10.15
C ASP A 102 5.75 18.48 -9.35
N SER A 103 4.76 17.57 -9.26
CA SER A 103 4.95 16.27 -8.62
C SER A 103 6.14 15.52 -9.24
N PRO A 104 7.02 14.92 -8.42
CA PRO A 104 8.14 14.11 -8.94
C PRO A 104 7.67 12.75 -9.47
N ILE A 105 6.40 12.37 -9.29
CA ILE A 105 5.90 11.06 -9.71
C ILE A 105 5.68 11.05 -11.23
N ARG A 106 6.49 10.27 -11.94
CA ARG A 106 6.41 10.11 -13.40
C ARG A 106 5.45 9.00 -13.82
N GLN A 107 5.54 7.85 -13.15
CA GLN A 107 4.67 6.70 -13.34
C GLN A 107 4.04 6.29 -12.01
N LEU A 108 2.75 6.00 -12.03
CA LEU A 108 1.97 5.65 -10.85
C LEU A 108 1.29 4.30 -11.03
N VAL A 109 1.57 3.35 -10.15
CA VAL A 109 0.85 2.08 -10.05
C VAL A 109 0.00 2.12 -8.80
N LEU A 110 -1.32 2.08 -9.00
CA LEU A 110 -2.33 1.97 -7.96
C LEU A 110 -2.74 0.51 -7.83
N ASN A 111 -2.39 -0.11 -6.71
CA ASN A 111 -2.72 -1.51 -6.44
C ASN A 111 -3.94 -1.61 -5.52
N ASP A 112 -5.04 -2.00 -6.17
CA ASP A 112 -6.36 -2.28 -5.62
C ASP A 112 -6.92 -1.17 -4.74
N VAL A 113 -6.84 0.06 -5.26
CA VAL A 113 -7.35 1.25 -4.59
C VAL A 113 -7.69 2.34 -5.60
N GLY A 114 -8.69 3.14 -5.27
CA GLY A 114 -9.14 4.24 -6.10
C GLY A 114 -9.79 5.36 -5.28
N PRO A 115 -10.37 6.35 -5.96
CA PRO A 115 -10.93 7.53 -5.30
C PRO A 115 -12.17 7.26 -4.47
N ALA A 116 -12.96 6.24 -4.83
CA ALA A 116 -14.09 5.75 -4.06
C ALA A 116 -13.74 4.39 -3.46
N LEU A 117 -14.09 4.19 -2.19
CA LEU A 117 -13.84 2.97 -1.43
C LEU A 117 -15.16 2.41 -0.94
N ASP A 118 -15.37 1.10 -1.10
CA ASP A 118 -16.61 0.48 -0.65
C ASP A 118 -16.77 0.54 0.88
N PRO A 119 -17.88 1.08 1.41
CA PRO A 119 -18.10 1.18 2.85
C PRO A 119 -18.15 -0.17 3.58
N ALA A 120 -18.61 -1.24 2.94
CA ALA A 120 -18.65 -2.57 3.55
C ALA A 120 -17.24 -3.15 3.70
N ALA A 121 -16.36 -2.93 2.72
CA ALA A 121 -14.95 -3.29 2.83
C ALA A 121 -14.25 -2.49 3.94
N LEU A 122 -14.51 -1.19 4.06
CA LEU A 122 -14.00 -0.38 5.18
C LEU A 122 -14.50 -0.90 6.53
N ALA A 123 -15.79 -1.24 6.64
CA ALA A 123 -16.34 -1.82 7.87
C ALA A 123 -15.67 -3.16 8.22
N ARG A 124 -15.46 -4.04 7.23
CA ARG A 124 -14.73 -5.31 7.40
C ARG A 124 -13.30 -5.07 7.88
N ILE A 125 -12.56 -4.16 7.26
CA ILE A 125 -11.20 -3.81 7.69
C ILE A 125 -11.19 -3.30 9.14
N GLY A 126 -12.19 -2.49 9.51
CA GLY A 126 -12.35 -1.97 10.87
C GLY A 126 -12.54 -3.04 11.95
N THR A 127 -12.96 -4.26 11.59
CA THR A 127 -13.18 -5.35 12.56
C THR A 127 -11.91 -5.94 13.17
N TYR A 128 -10.75 -5.79 12.51
CA TYR A 128 -9.48 -6.36 12.97
C TYR A 128 -8.36 -5.33 13.14
N VAL A 129 -8.54 -4.09 12.63
CA VAL A 129 -7.53 -3.04 12.78
C VAL A 129 -7.48 -2.57 14.23
N GLY A 130 -6.30 -2.66 14.83
CA GLY A 130 -6.08 -2.28 16.22
C GLY A 130 -6.47 -3.33 17.24
N ASP A 131 -6.89 -4.53 16.80
CA ASP A 131 -7.15 -5.64 17.71
C ASP A 131 -5.89 -6.00 18.50
N ASP A 132 -6.02 -5.99 19.82
CA ASP A 132 -4.92 -6.25 20.74
C ASP A 132 -4.70 -7.75 20.99
N VAL A 133 -4.72 -8.55 19.93
CA VAL A 133 -4.51 -10.00 20.03
C VAL A 133 -3.04 -10.30 20.34
N ARG A 134 -2.83 -11.27 21.24
CA ARG A 134 -1.52 -11.82 21.58
C ARG A 134 -1.55 -13.32 21.37
N PHE A 135 -0.49 -13.84 20.77
CA PHE A 135 -0.35 -15.25 20.45
C PHE A 135 0.80 -15.85 21.23
N ALA A 136 0.66 -17.10 21.68
CA ALA A 136 1.72 -17.78 22.41
C ALA A 136 2.85 -18.21 21.46
N THR A 137 2.49 -18.54 20.21
CA THR A 137 3.43 -19.01 19.19
C THR A 137 3.37 -18.18 17.91
N ARG A 138 4.43 -18.24 17.10
CA ARG A 138 4.45 -17.60 15.77
C ARG A 138 3.42 -18.24 14.84
N ASP A 139 3.26 -19.56 14.92
CA ASP A 139 2.35 -20.31 14.04
C ASP A 139 0.89 -19.91 14.26
N GLU A 140 0.47 -19.74 15.52
CA GLU A 140 -0.85 -19.17 15.86
C GLU A 140 -1.05 -17.78 15.27
N ALA A 141 -0.03 -16.92 15.40
CA ALA A 141 -0.09 -15.57 14.88
C ALA A 141 -0.15 -15.55 13.34
N VAL A 142 0.64 -16.39 12.67
CA VAL A 142 0.66 -16.54 11.20
C VAL A 142 -0.69 -17.04 10.70
N ALA A 143 -1.28 -18.05 11.36
CA ALA A 143 -2.61 -18.56 11.03
C ALA A 143 -3.68 -17.47 11.15
N TYR A 144 -3.62 -16.63 12.19
CA TYR A 144 -4.52 -15.50 12.33
C TYR A 144 -4.34 -14.47 11.20
N ILE A 145 -3.11 -14.07 10.85
CA ILE A 145 -2.89 -13.12 9.75
C ILE A 145 -3.43 -13.69 8.44
N ARG A 146 -3.17 -14.96 8.16
CA ARG A 146 -3.67 -15.65 6.95
C ARG A 146 -5.19 -15.60 6.89
N ALA A 147 -5.88 -15.90 8.00
CA ALA A 147 -7.35 -15.89 8.05
C ALA A 147 -7.96 -14.51 7.75
N ILE A 148 -7.39 -13.43 8.29
CA ILE A 148 -7.90 -12.06 8.03
C ILE A 148 -7.46 -11.50 6.67
N SER A 149 -6.50 -12.15 6.01
CA SER A 149 -5.93 -11.74 4.72
C SER A 149 -6.32 -12.68 3.58
N ASP A 150 -7.32 -13.53 3.75
CA ASP A 150 -7.74 -14.55 2.78
C ASP A 150 -8.04 -13.95 1.39
N SER A 151 -8.50 -12.69 1.36
CA SER A 151 -8.72 -11.93 0.12
C SER A 151 -7.47 -11.64 -0.70
N PHE A 152 -6.25 -11.91 -0.23
CA PHE A 152 -5.03 -11.72 -1.01
C PHE A 152 -4.87 -12.75 -2.13
N GLY A 153 -5.73 -13.77 -2.15
CA GLY A 153 -5.73 -14.82 -3.15
C GLY A 153 -4.73 -15.94 -2.85
N PRO A 154 -4.53 -16.88 -3.79
CA PRO A 154 -3.77 -18.10 -3.55
C PRO A 154 -2.29 -17.81 -3.34
N HIS A 155 -1.74 -18.34 -2.25
CA HIS A 155 -0.32 -18.30 -1.93
C HIS A 155 0.12 -19.66 -1.37
N SER A 156 1.35 -20.05 -1.68
CA SER A 156 1.99 -21.21 -1.06
C SER A 156 2.19 -20.99 0.44
N ASP A 157 2.38 -22.08 1.19
CA ASP A 157 2.63 -21.98 2.63
C ASP A 157 3.90 -21.18 2.94
N VAL A 158 4.93 -21.25 2.08
CA VAL A 158 6.16 -20.45 2.22
C VAL A 158 5.89 -18.95 2.03
N GLN A 159 5.08 -18.59 1.04
CA GLN A 159 4.68 -17.19 0.82
C GLN A 159 3.83 -16.68 2.00
N TRP A 160 2.89 -17.50 2.50
CA TRP A 160 2.09 -17.16 3.66
C TRP A 160 2.93 -16.98 4.92
N ASP A 161 3.84 -17.90 5.19
CA ASP A 161 4.73 -17.84 6.35
C ASP A 161 5.52 -16.53 6.38
N LYS A 162 6.08 -16.13 5.23
CA LYS A 162 6.78 -14.85 5.07
C LYS A 162 5.83 -13.66 5.26
N MET A 163 4.80 -13.54 4.43
CA MET A 163 3.91 -12.36 4.42
C MET A 163 3.20 -12.15 5.76
N ALA A 164 2.82 -13.23 6.43
CA ALA A 164 2.21 -13.18 7.75
C ALA A 164 3.25 -12.88 8.83
N GLY A 165 4.42 -13.52 8.76
CA GLY A 165 5.51 -13.34 9.70
C GLY A 165 6.05 -11.90 9.73
N ASP A 166 6.16 -11.26 8.57
CA ASP A 166 6.74 -9.92 8.42
C ASP A 166 5.92 -8.81 9.12
N VAL A 167 4.61 -9.01 9.25
CA VAL A 167 3.70 -8.10 9.97
C VAL A 167 3.51 -8.48 11.44
N LEU A 168 4.36 -9.35 11.96
CA LEU A 168 4.37 -9.78 13.35
C LEU A 168 5.67 -9.40 14.04
N ARG A 169 5.59 -9.23 15.36
CA ARG A 169 6.75 -8.96 16.20
C ARG A 169 6.64 -9.69 17.52
N GLN A 170 7.73 -10.33 17.94
CA GLN A 170 7.81 -10.95 19.25
C GLN A 170 7.98 -9.88 20.36
N ASN A 171 7.24 -10.05 21.44
CA ASN A 171 7.37 -9.29 22.68
C ASN A 171 8.54 -9.85 23.52
N PRO A 172 9.06 -9.07 24.48
CA PRO A 172 10.08 -9.54 25.43
C PRO A 172 9.65 -10.77 26.26
N ASP A 173 8.34 -10.95 26.47
CA ASP A 173 7.76 -12.10 27.17
C ASP A 173 7.61 -13.36 26.28
N GLY A 174 8.06 -13.29 25.03
CA GLY A 174 7.99 -14.38 24.05
C GLY A 174 6.69 -14.45 23.24
N SER A 175 5.63 -13.72 23.65
CA SER A 175 4.36 -13.66 22.91
C SER A 175 4.50 -12.90 21.59
N TRP A 176 3.62 -13.18 20.64
CA TRP A 176 3.59 -12.52 19.33
C TRP A 176 2.44 -11.52 19.25
N ARG A 177 2.70 -10.41 18.54
CA ARG A 177 1.73 -9.35 18.28
C ARG A 177 1.86 -8.82 16.87
N ARG A 178 0.89 -8.01 16.44
CA ARG A 178 0.95 -7.23 15.21
C ARG A 178 2.11 -6.22 15.25
N HIS A 179 2.79 -6.02 14.12
CA HIS A 179 3.94 -5.12 13.99
C HIS A 179 3.52 -3.72 13.53
N TYR A 180 2.59 -3.12 14.25
CA TYR A 180 2.17 -1.72 14.07
C TYR A 180 1.60 -1.15 15.37
N ASP A 181 1.44 0.17 15.43
CA ASP A 181 0.79 0.87 16.54
C ASP A 181 -0.73 0.63 16.52
N LEU A 182 -1.26 -0.11 17.49
CA LEU A 182 -2.69 -0.44 17.54
C LEU A 182 -3.59 0.81 17.58
N ARG A 183 -3.06 1.95 18.03
CA ARG A 183 -3.78 3.24 18.04
C ARG A 183 -4.11 3.79 16.64
N LEU A 184 -3.59 3.17 15.57
CA LEU A 184 -4.03 3.40 14.20
C LEU A 184 -5.55 3.26 14.04
N SER A 185 -6.17 2.35 14.80
CA SER A 185 -7.61 2.12 14.76
C SER A 185 -8.42 3.33 15.19
N GLN A 186 -7.87 4.23 16.02
CA GLN A 186 -8.60 5.41 16.49
C GLN A 186 -8.92 6.37 15.35
N ALA A 187 -7.95 6.62 14.47
CA ALA A 187 -8.16 7.45 13.28
C ALA A 187 -9.17 6.80 12.31
N PHE A 188 -9.13 5.46 12.20
CA PHE A 188 -10.05 4.70 11.36
C PHE A 188 -11.49 4.70 11.91
N ALA A 189 -11.67 4.46 13.20
CA ALA A 189 -12.97 4.39 13.87
C ALA A 189 -13.68 5.74 13.96
N ASN A 190 -12.93 6.85 13.95
CA ASN A 190 -13.49 8.20 14.02
C ASN A 190 -13.97 8.74 12.64
N ALA A 191 -13.89 7.94 11.58
CA ALA A 191 -14.37 8.35 10.26
C ALA A 191 -15.90 8.40 10.22
N THR A 192 -16.48 9.59 10.02
CA THR A 192 -17.94 9.74 9.85
C THR A 192 -18.34 9.55 8.38
N PRO A 193 -19.62 9.20 8.09
CA PRO A 193 -20.10 9.10 6.71
C PRO A 193 -19.87 10.37 5.89
N GLU A 194 -20.04 11.55 6.51
CA GLU A 194 -19.80 12.85 5.88
C GLU A 194 -18.32 13.05 5.56
N ALA A 195 -17.43 12.67 6.49
CA ALA A 195 -15.99 12.74 6.28
C ALA A 195 -15.52 11.78 5.18
N LEU A 196 -16.06 10.57 5.13
CA LEU A 196 -15.78 9.60 4.05
C LEU A 196 -16.22 10.14 2.69
N LYS A 197 -17.42 10.70 2.60
CA LYS A 197 -17.94 11.30 1.36
C LYS A 197 -17.12 12.51 0.90
N ALA A 198 -16.73 13.39 1.83
CA ALA A 198 -15.85 14.51 1.52
C ALA A 198 -14.45 14.05 1.10
N GLY A 199 -13.94 12.98 1.73
CA GLY A 199 -12.70 12.31 1.37
C GLY A 199 -12.74 11.76 -0.06
N GLU A 200 -13.81 11.05 -0.42
CA GLU A 200 -14.03 10.53 -1.78
C GLU A 200 -14.03 11.66 -2.82
N GLN A 201 -14.76 12.75 -2.57
CA GLN A 201 -14.76 13.92 -3.48
C GLN A 201 -13.36 14.51 -3.65
N THR A 202 -12.61 14.61 -2.55
CA THR A 202 -11.22 15.10 -2.57
C THR A 202 -10.32 14.17 -3.37
N LEU A 203 -10.47 12.85 -3.21
CA LEU A 203 -9.70 11.86 -3.95
C LEU A 203 -10.04 11.86 -5.44
N TRP A 204 -11.31 12.08 -5.82
CA TRP A 204 -11.67 12.20 -7.24
C TRP A 204 -11.07 13.45 -7.87
N ALA A 205 -11.09 14.57 -7.16
CA ALA A 205 -10.44 15.79 -7.61
C ALA A 205 -8.92 15.61 -7.74
N ALA A 206 -8.28 14.92 -6.79
CA ALA A 206 -6.88 14.57 -6.87
C ALA A 206 -6.60 13.66 -8.07
N TYR A 207 -7.39 12.60 -8.26
CA TYR A 207 -7.25 11.69 -9.39
C TYR A 207 -7.35 12.41 -10.74
N ASP A 208 -8.30 13.34 -10.89
CA ASP A 208 -8.44 14.13 -12.11
C ASP A 208 -7.24 15.03 -12.41
N ALA A 209 -6.50 15.44 -11.38
CA ALA A 209 -5.33 16.30 -11.51
C ALA A 209 -4.04 15.53 -11.85
N ILE A 210 -4.01 14.20 -11.69
CA ILE A 210 -2.82 13.38 -11.94
C ILE A 210 -2.40 13.49 -13.42
N GLN A 211 -1.15 13.88 -13.64
CA GLN A 211 -0.52 13.91 -14.97
C GLN A 211 0.35 12.67 -15.25
N ALA A 212 0.71 11.93 -14.20
CA ALA A 212 1.53 10.73 -14.31
C ALA A 212 0.81 9.65 -15.13
N ARG A 213 1.58 8.92 -15.96
CA ARG A 213 1.06 7.70 -16.59
C ARG A 213 0.67 6.74 -15.47
N THR A 214 -0.56 6.22 -15.52
CA THR A 214 -1.12 5.45 -14.40
C THR A 214 -1.53 4.05 -14.82
N LEU A 215 -1.15 3.05 -14.02
CA LEU A 215 -1.65 1.68 -14.04
C LEU A 215 -2.53 1.47 -12.80
N LEU A 216 -3.72 0.93 -13.02
CA LEU A 216 -4.60 0.41 -12.01
C LEU A 216 -4.52 -1.12 -12.03
N ILE A 217 -4.05 -1.70 -10.93
CA ILE A 217 -4.11 -3.14 -10.68
C ILE A 217 -5.30 -3.38 -9.77
N ARG A 218 -6.10 -4.40 -10.09
CA ARG A 218 -7.28 -4.77 -9.31
C ARG A 218 -7.34 -6.29 -9.12
N GLY A 219 -7.69 -6.73 -7.92
CA GLY A 219 -8.16 -8.10 -7.72
C GLY A 219 -9.57 -8.23 -8.29
N ALA A 220 -9.84 -9.23 -9.13
CA ALA A 220 -11.16 -9.40 -9.75
C ALA A 220 -12.28 -9.49 -8.70
N GLU A 221 -11.97 -10.09 -7.54
CA GLU A 221 -12.84 -10.28 -6.38
C GLU A 221 -12.70 -9.16 -5.33
N SER A 222 -12.07 -8.03 -5.69
CA SER A 222 -11.88 -6.91 -4.74
C SER A 222 -13.21 -6.38 -4.27
N ASP A 223 -13.37 -6.35 -2.94
CA ASP A 223 -14.50 -5.75 -2.26
C ASP A 223 -14.27 -4.26 -1.96
N LEU A 224 -13.03 -3.76 -2.05
CA LEU A 224 -12.69 -2.37 -1.75
C LEU A 224 -12.79 -1.46 -2.98
N LEU A 225 -12.17 -1.88 -4.10
CA LEU A 225 -12.20 -1.16 -5.37
C LEU A 225 -13.20 -1.85 -6.29
N THR A 226 -14.36 -1.23 -6.48
CA THR A 226 -15.41 -1.85 -7.30
C THR A 226 -15.08 -1.77 -8.80
N PRO A 227 -15.62 -2.69 -9.63
CA PRO A 227 -15.48 -2.61 -11.09
C PRO A 227 -15.99 -1.29 -11.66
N GLU A 228 -17.06 -0.73 -11.10
CA GLU A 228 -17.63 0.55 -11.55
C GLU A 228 -16.68 1.72 -11.28
N THR A 229 -16.04 1.73 -10.10
CA THR A 229 -15.03 2.73 -9.75
C THR A 229 -13.81 2.61 -10.67
N ALA A 230 -13.33 1.38 -10.90
CA ALA A 230 -12.24 1.13 -11.84
C ALA A 230 -12.58 1.59 -13.26
N ALA A 231 -13.79 1.30 -13.76
CA ALA A 231 -14.26 1.76 -15.06
C ALA A 231 -14.29 3.30 -15.17
N GLN A 232 -14.72 4.00 -14.12
CA GLN A 232 -14.65 5.47 -14.08
C GLN A 232 -13.20 5.97 -14.14
N MET A 233 -12.29 5.33 -13.40
CA MET A 233 -10.86 5.67 -13.41
C MET A 233 -10.23 5.53 -14.80
N GLN A 234 -10.69 4.60 -15.64
CA GLN A 234 -10.22 4.48 -17.03
C GLN A 234 -10.70 5.63 -17.94
N GLN A 235 -11.75 6.35 -17.57
CA GLN A 235 -12.41 7.34 -18.44
C GLN A 235 -12.05 8.80 -18.11
N ARG A 236 -11.54 9.07 -16.90
CA ARG A 236 -11.20 10.43 -16.42
C ARG A 236 -9.78 10.50 -15.81
N GLY A 237 -9.35 11.71 -15.48
CA GLY A 237 -8.00 11.99 -14.98
C GLY A 237 -6.92 11.39 -15.90
N PRO A 238 -5.97 10.59 -15.35
CA PRO A 238 -4.90 9.99 -16.12
C PRO A 238 -5.35 8.83 -17.03
N LYS A 239 -6.65 8.46 -17.00
CA LYS A 239 -7.23 7.35 -17.78
C LYS A 239 -6.42 6.07 -17.61
N ALA A 240 -6.34 5.60 -16.38
CA ALA A 240 -5.47 4.50 -16.00
C ALA A 240 -5.67 3.26 -16.90
N ALA A 241 -4.57 2.62 -17.28
CA ALA A 241 -4.64 1.26 -17.83
C ALA A 241 -5.09 0.32 -16.70
N LEU A 242 -5.96 -0.65 -16.97
CA LEU A 242 -6.46 -1.59 -15.98
C LEU A 242 -5.87 -2.98 -16.22
N THR A 243 -5.44 -3.64 -15.16
CA THR A 243 -5.09 -5.07 -15.14
C THR A 243 -5.77 -5.74 -13.97
N GLU A 244 -6.46 -6.84 -14.24
CA GLU A 244 -7.20 -7.60 -13.23
C GLU A 244 -6.61 -9.00 -13.02
N PHE A 245 -6.68 -9.49 -11.78
CA PHE A 245 -6.23 -10.83 -11.41
C PHE A 245 -7.38 -11.66 -10.82
N ASP A 246 -7.72 -12.77 -11.47
CA ASP A 246 -8.74 -13.71 -11.02
C ASP A 246 -8.35 -14.42 -9.71
N GLY A 247 -9.32 -14.73 -8.86
CA GLY A 247 -9.07 -15.40 -7.57
C GLY A 247 -8.35 -14.53 -6.54
N VAL A 248 -8.29 -13.21 -6.76
CA VAL A 248 -7.65 -12.23 -5.89
C VAL A 248 -8.65 -11.14 -5.55
N GLY A 249 -8.78 -10.81 -4.26
CA GLY A 249 -9.54 -9.68 -3.75
C GLY A 249 -8.64 -8.49 -3.37
N HIS A 250 -9.03 -7.73 -2.34
CA HIS A 250 -8.19 -6.66 -1.80
C HIS A 250 -7.07 -7.25 -0.92
N ALA A 251 -5.80 -7.25 -1.33
CA ALA A 251 -5.23 -6.77 -2.60
C ALA A 251 -4.24 -7.80 -3.19
N PRO A 252 -3.91 -7.74 -4.50
CA PRO A 252 -2.74 -8.42 -5.05
C PRO A 252 -1.46 -8.09 -4.27
N MET A 253 -0.63 -9.09 -3.97
CA MET A 253 0.52 -8.97 -3.06
C MET A 253 1.88 -8.96 -3.76
N PHE A 254 1.90 -8.98 -5.10
CA PHE A 254 3.11 -9.03 -5.92
C PHE A 254 4.03 -10.21 -5.59
N GLN A 255 3.43 -11.33 -5.20
CA GLN A 255 4.15 -12.59 -4.97
C GLN A 255 4.13 -13.50 -6.18
N GLN A 256 3.07 -13.42 -6.99
CA GLN A 256 2.92 -14.25 -8.18
C GLN A 256 3.65 -13.64 -9.39
N PRO A 257 4.29 -14.44 -10.25
CA PRO A 257 5.06 -13.93 -11.39
C PRO A 257 4.28 -13.02 -12.32
N GLU A 258 3.01 -13.33 -12.59
CA GLU A 258 2.12 -12.55 -13.46
C GLU A 258 1.80 -11.17 -12.88
N GLN A 259 1.65 -11.06 -11.55
CA GLN A 259 1.43 -9.77 -10.87
C GLN A 259 2.66 -8.88 -10.98
N ILE A 260 3.84 -9.46 -10.76
CA ILE A 260 5.13 -8.76 -10.90
C ILE A 260 5.33 -8.35 -12.36
N GLN A 261 5.03 -9.23 -13.31
CA GLN A 261 5.23 -8.98 -14.73
C GLN A 261 4.37 -7.82 -15.23
N ALA A 262 3.11 -7.72 -14.80
CA ALA A 262 2.23 -6.59 -15.15
C ALA A 262 2.83 -5.23 -14.72
N VAL A 263 3.41 -5.16 -13.51
CA VAL A 263 4.10 -3.95 -13.03
C VAL A 263 5.35 -3.67 -13.86
N LYS A 264 6.15 -4.70 -14.17
CA LYS A 264 7.36 -4.55 -15.00
C LYS A 264 7.03 -4.07 -16.40
N ASP A 265 6.06 -4.66 -17.06
CA ASP A 265 5.64 -4.29 -18.41
C ASP A 265 5.20 -2.84 -18.47
N PHE A 266 4.46 -2.38 -17.46
CA PHE A 266 4.08 -0.99 -17.35
C PHE A 266 5.29 -0.07 -17.13
N LEU A 267 6.08 -0.33 -16.08
CA LEU A 267 7.18 0.56 -15.66
C LEU A 267 8.36 0.60 -16.65
N LEU A 268 8.56 -0.46 -17.42
CA LEU A 268 9.67 -0.62 -18.36
C LEU A 268 9.27 -0.43 -19.83
N ALA A 269 7.99 -0.21 -20.12
CA ALA A 269 7.53 0.19 -21.44
C ALA A 269 8.25 1.48 -21.89
N LYS A 270 8.66 1.49 -23.16
CA LYS A 270 9.32 2.63 -23.82
C LYS A 270 8.31 3.60 -24.40
#